data_AF-A0A1W0E3H1-F1
#
_entry.id   AF-A0A1W0E3H1-F1
#
_cell.length_a   1.000
_cell.length_b   1.000
_cell.length_c   1.000
_cell.angle_alpha   90.00
_cell.angle_beta   90.00
_cell.angle_gamma   90.00
#
_symmetry.space_group_name_H-M   'P 1'
#
loop_
_entity.id
_entity.type
_entity.pdbx_description
1 polymer ?
#
loop_
_entity_poly.entity_id
_entity_poly.type
_entity_poly.pdbx_seq_one_letter_code
_entity_poly.pdbx_strand_id
1 'polypeptide(L)'
;MQRENSCRQKNQTRTSTTLESIEESISAMDSIYDANFGDWIRNETNCKTVAYNIRKYLNTYKSSDFIVVIKWIVKDWTLKSIINLMKHLLTDDLYRNIPSCLDEQNPYTQVYLKNKQMYEYKINIVSGVIYTWNTLFVAEFILATSVNFNEEQRAEYFFNVLEVFNRQKLSEILLQIESKLDNETKDKLIERFTKGGEKRKRTGSILDAMFTH
;
A
#
# COMPACT_ATOMS: atom_id res chain seq x y z
N MET A 1 -22.70 -6.57 46.17
CA MET A 1 -22.98 -6.79 44.74
C MET A 1 -22.86 -5.46 43.98
N GLN A 2 -21.67 -4.85 43.94
CA GLN A 2 -21.44 -3.50 43.40
C GLN A 2 -20.04 -3.30 42.75
N ARG A 3 -19.33 -4.38 42.37
CA ARG A 3 -17.95 -4.27 41.85
C ARG A 3 -17.75 -4.67 40.38
N GLU A 4 -18.81 -4.99 39.63
CA GLU A 4 -18.66 -5.50 38.25
C GLU A 4 -19.01 -4.48 37.14
N ASN A 5 -19.54 -3.30 37.48
CA ASN A 5 -20.00 -2.34 36.46
C ASN A 5 -18.97 -1.26 36.08
N SER A 6 -17.77 -1.24 36.68
CA SER A 6 -16.76 -0.21 36.38
C SER A 6 -15.88 -0.54 35.16
N CYS A 7 -15.97 -1.75 34.60
CA CYS A 7 -15.08 -2.20 33.51
C CYS A 7 -15.70 -2.09 32.10
N ARG A 8 -16.92 -1.55 31.96
CA ARG A 8 -17.66 -1.50 30.67
C ARG A 8 -17.94 -0.10 30.13
N GLN A 9 -17.35 0.96 30.70
CA GLN A 9 -17.54 2.34 30.22
C GLN A 9 -16.23 3.08 29.98
N LYS A 10 -15.30 2.46 29.25
CA LYS A 10 -14.34 3.21 28.44
C LYS A 10 -14.64 2.93 26.98
N ASN A 11 -15.79 3.44 26.52
CA ASN A 11 -15.92 3.86 25.13
C ASN A 11 -14.95 5.01 24.93
N GLN A 12 -13.68 4.67 24.73
CA GLN A 12 -12.71 5.60 24.17
C GLN A 12 -13.26 5.99 22.81
N THR A 13 -13.75 7.22 22.71
CA THR A 13 -13.56 8.05 21.53
C THR A 13 -12.11 7.83 21.09
N ARG A 14 -11.88 6.89 20.16
CA ARG A 14 -10.56 6.67 19.58
C ARG A 14 -10.22 7.97 18.87
N THR A 15 -9.41 8.78 19.53
CA THR A 15 -8.70 9.89 18.91
C THR A 15 -8.01 9.35 17.67
N SER A 16 -8.12 10.07 16.56
CA SER A 16 -7.44 9.72 15.32
C SER A 16 -5.96 9.48 15.58
N THR A 17 -5.41 8.37 15.12
CA THR A 17 -3.98 8.06 15.25
C THR A 17 -3.17 9.15 14.54
N THR A 18 -2.40 9.93 15.30
CA THR A 18 -1.44 10.93 14.77
C THR A 18 0.00 10.48 15.05
N LEU A 19 0.96 11.03 14.31
CA LEU A 19 2.39 10.75 14.55
C LEU A 19 2.81 11.11 15.98
N GLU A 20 2.31 12.24 16.50
CA GLU A 20 2.54 12.70 17.87
C GLU A 20 2.00 11.70 18.89
N SER A 21 0.76 11.22 18.71
CA SER A 21 0.15 10.25 19.62
C SER A 21 0.89 8.91 19.64
N ILE A 22 1.51 8.51 18.51
CA ILE A 22 2.36 7.31 18.45
C ILE A 22 3.65 7.55 19.23
N GLU A 23 4.30 8.69 19.02
CA GLU A 23 5.55 9.06 19.72
C GLU A 23 5.37 9.11 21.24
N GLU A 24 4.30 9.74 21.71
CA GLU A 24 3.94 9.81 23.12
C GLU A 24 3.69 8.43 23.72
N SER A 25 2.97 7.57 22.99
CA SER A 25 2.65 6.22 23.45
C SER A 25 3.89 5.33 23.53
N ILE A 26 4.79 5.43 22.54
CA ILE A 26 6.05 4.67 22.50
C ILE A 26 7.01 5.17 23.59
N SER A 27 7.15 6.49 23.74
CA SER A 27 7.98 7.10 24.80
C SER A 27 7.52 6.68 26.19
N ALA A 28 6.20 6.63 26.41
CA ALA A 28 5.64 6.14 27.66
C ALA A 28 5.95 4.65 27.90
N MET A 29 5.86 3.81 26.87
CA MET A 29 6.23 2.40 26.97
C MET A 29 7.73 2.22 27.25
N ASP A 30 8.59 2.94 26.56
CA ASP A 30 10.04 2.92 26.76
C ASP A 30 10.39 3.31 28.21
N SER A 31 9.74 4.35 28.75
CA SER A 31 9.93 4.77 30.14
C SER A 31 9.40 3.75 31.16
N ILE A 32 8.25 3.11 30.90
CA ILE A 32 7.64 2.15 31.84
C ILE A 32 8.47 0.86 31.92
N TYR A 33 9.03 0.43 30.80
CA TYR A 33 9.73 -0.85 30.69
C TYR A 33 11.26 -0.73 30.70
N ASP A 34 11.80 0.48 30.86
CA ASP A 34 13.25 0.77 30.76
C ASP A 34 13.86 0.15 29.50
N ALA A 35 13.20 0.42 28.38
CA ALA A 35 13.47 -0.17 27.08
C ALA A 35 13.67 0.90 26.00
N ASN A 36 13.97 0.45 24.79
CA ASN A 36 14.10 1.33 23.63
C ASN A 36 13.37 0.72 22.41
N PHE A 37 12.07 0.51 22.56
CA PHE A 37 11.20 0.02 21.51
C PHE A 37 11.14 1.01 20.34
N GLY A 38 11.12 2.32 20.60
CA GLY A 38 11.09 3.35 19.56
C GLY A 38 12.24 3.20 18.56
N ASP A 39 13.48 3.24 19.04
CA ASP A 39 14.65 3.10 18.17
C ASP A 39 14.75 1.71 17.57
N TRP A 40 14.36 0.68 18.33
CA TRP A 40 14.41 -0.70 17.82
C TRP A 40 13.44 -0.91 16.65
N ILE A 41 12.21 -0.39 16.73
CA ILE A 41 11.20 -0.48 15.66
C ILE A 41 11.63 0.36 14.45
N ARG A 42 12.20 1.55 14.69
CA ARG A 42 12.67 2.48 13.66
C ARG A 42 14.08 2.16 13.13
N ASN A 43 14.68 1.04 13.52
CA ASN A 43 15.94 0.59 12.95
C ASN A 43 15.72 -0.17 11.64
N GLU A 44 16.30 0.32 10.54
CA GLU A 44 16.21 -0.30 9.21
C GLU A 44 16.67 -1.77 9.19
N THR A 45 17.64 -2.17 10.03
CA THR A 45 18.11 -3.57 10.09
C THR A 45 17.03 -4.51 10.60
N ASN A 46 16.05 -3.99 11.35
CA ASN A 46 14.97 -4.76 11.94
C ASN A 46 13.73 -4.82 11.03
N CYS A 47 13.75 -4.17 9.86
CA CYS A 47 12.57 -3.99 8.99
C CYS A 47 11.82 -5.30 8.72
N LYS A 48 12.52 -6.40 8.45
CA LYS A 48 11.92 -7.70 8.19
C LYS A 48 11.15 -8.23 9.41
N THR A 49 11.76 -8.20 10.59
CA THR A 49 11.14 -8.62 11.85
C THR A 49 9.94 -7.74 12.21
N VAL A 50 10.08 -6.42 12.02
CA VAL A 50 9.01 -5.45 12.23
C VAL A 50 7.83 -5.73 11.29
N ALA A 51 8.07 -5.94 9.98
CA ALA A 51 7.04 -6.28 9.01
C ALA A 51 6.25 -7.53 9.41
N TYR A 52 6.92 -8.62 9.78
CA TYR A 52 6.23 -9.86 10.17
C TYR A 52 5.36 -9.70 11.41
N ASN A 53 5.81 -8.93 12.40
CA ASN A 53 5.04 -8.70 13.61
C ASN A 53 3.83 -7.80 13.36
N ILE A 54 4.00 -6.73 12.58
CA ILE A 54 2.93 -5.80 12.24
C ILE A 54 1.87 -6.45 11.34
N ARG A 55 2.28 -7.36 10.44
CA ARG A 55 1.38 -8.02 9.48
C ARG A 55 0.21 -8.75 10.14
N LYS A 56 0.38 -9.26 11.37
CA LYS A 56 -0.66 -9.94 12.15
C LYS A 56 -1.86 -9.04 12.46
N TYR A 57 -1.67 -7.73 12.43
CA TYR A 57 -2.67 -6.74 12.79
C TYR A 57 -3.37 -6.08 11.61
N LEU A 58 -3.03 -6.44 10.35
CA LEU A 58 -3.58 -5.78 9.15
C LEU A 58 -5.10 -5.75 9.16
N ASN A 59 -5.76 -6.80 9.65
CA ASN A 59 -7.22 -6.90 9.71
C ASN A 59 -7.85 -6.34 11.00
N THR A 60 -7.03 -5.81 11.91
CA THR A 60 -7.48 -5.36 13.23
C THR A 60 -7.72 -3.85 13.29
N TYR A 61 -6.98 -3.08 12.48
CA TYR A 61 -7.05 -1.62 12.47
C TYR A 61 -7.51 -1.09 11.12
N LYS A 62 -7.84 0.20 11.06
CA LYS A 62 -8.21 0.86 9.79
C LYS A 62 -6.95 1.07 8.95
N SER A 63 -7.12 1.09 7.63
CA SER A 63 -6.02 1.36 6.70
C SER A 63 -5.36 2.72 6.97
N SER A 64 -6.14 3.74 7.35
CA SER A 64 -5.65 5.06 7.72
C SER A 64 -4.69 5.02 8.91
N ASP A 65 -5.01 4.25 9.96
CA ASP A 65 -4.14 4.10 11.13
C ASP A 65 -2.84 3.41 10.73
N PHE A 66 -2.92 2.37 9.89
CA PHE A 66 -1.74 1.69 9.34
C PHE A 66 -0.85 2.61 8.51
N ILE A 67 -1.43 3.48 7.68
CA ILE A 67 -0.68 4.45 6.89
C ILE A 67 0.14 5.36 7.82
N VAL A 68 -0.47 5.87 8.90
CA VAL A 68 0.21 6.74 9.87
C VAL A 68 1.32 5.98 10.60
N VAL A 69 1.05 4.75 11.05
CA VAL A 69 2.05 3.89 11.71
C VAL A 69 3.23 3.59 10.79
N ILE A 70 2.98 3.20 9.53
CA ILE A 70 4.05 2.94 8.57
C ILE A 70 4.87 4.21 8.33
N LYS A 71 4.23 5.37 8.16
CA LYS A 71 4.93 6.67 8.00
C LYS A 71 5.78 7.02 9.22
N TRP A 72 5.32 6.69 10.43
CA TRP A 72 6.10 6.86 11.65
C TRP A 72 7.34 5.94 11.67
N ILE A 73 7.15 4.64 11.38
CA ILE A 73 8.24 3.65 11.36
C ILE A 73 9.34 4.05 10.39
N VAL A 74 8.96 4.40 9.16
CA VAL A 74 9.91 4.66 8.06
C VAL A 74 10.41 6.09 8.01
N LYS A 75 10.10 6.91 9.02
CA LYS A 75 10.57 8.28 9.07
C LYS A 75 12.10 8.28 9.08
N ASP A 76 12.69 9.00 8.13
CA ASP A 76 14.13 9.12 7.86
C ASP A 76 14.80 7.86 7.29
N TRP A 77 14.02 6.88 6.83
CA TRP A 77 14.57 5.67 6.20
C TRP A 77 14.97 5.88 4.73
N THR A 78 15.93 5.08 4.28
CA THR A 78 16.26 4.96 2.86
C THR A 78 15.11 4.31 2.07
N LEU A 79 14.90 4.75 0.82
CA LEU A 79 13.88 4.17 -0.06
C LEU A 79 14.02 2.64 -0.19
N LYS A 80 15.27 2.14 -0.22
CA LYS A 80 15.57 0.69 -0.26
C LYS A 80 14.96 -0.06 0.92
N SER A 81 15.11 0.45 2.14
CA SER A 81 14.56 -0.17 3.34
C SER A 81 13.05 -0.03 3.42
N ILE A 82 12.48 1.07 2.92
CA ILE A 82 11.02 1.22 2.79
C ILE A 82 10.45 0.18 1.82
N ILE A 83 11.08 -0.02 0.66
CA ILE A 83 10.69 -1.06 -0.31
C ILE A 83 10.72 -2.43 0.36
N ASN A 84 11.79 -2.76 1.09
CA ASN A 84 11.91 -4.05 1.77
C ASN A 84 10.83 -4.27 2.84
N LEU A 85 10.54 -3.25 3.65
CA LEU A 85 9.46 -3.30 4.63
C LEU A 85 8.11 -3.54 3.93
N MET A 86 7.79 -2.74 2.91
CA MET A 86 6.51 -2.80 2.20
C MET A 86 6.31 -4.11 1.44
N LYS A 87 7.40 -4.69 0.90
CA LYS A 87 7.38 -6.03 0.29
C LYS A 87 6.93 -7.10 1.28
N HIS A 88 7.62 -7.18 2.42
CA HIS A 88 7.32 -8.19 3.42
C HIS A 88 5.99 -7.98 4.14
N LEU A 89 5.55 -6.72 4.26
CA LEU A 89 4.31 -6.36 4.93
C LEU A 89 3.07 -6.54 4.02
N LEU A 90 3.15 -6.12 2.75
CA LEU A 90 1.99 -5.93 1.88
C LEU A 90 2.08 -6.63 0.52
N THR A 91 3.22 -6.56 -0.18
CA THR A 91 3.24 -6.88 -1.63
C THR A 91 3.70 -8.30 -1.99
N ASP A 92 4.56 -8.95 -1.20
CA ASP A 92 5.12 -10.29 -1.51
C ASP A 92 4.07 -11.41 -1.59
N ASP A 93 2.92 -11.22 -0.95
CA ASP A 93 1.81 -12.16 -0.92
C ASP A 93 0.52 -11.57 -1.49
N LEU A 94 0.60 -10.40 -2.15
CA LEU A 94 -0.58 -9.65 -2.61
C LEU A 94 -1.53 -10.50 -3.46
N TYR A 95 -0.96 -11.33 -4.34
CA TYR A 95 -1.71 -12.19 -5.26
C TYR A 95 -1.75 -13.68 -4.86
N ARG A 96 -1.13 -14.11 -3.75
CA ARG A 96 -1.00 -15.54 -3.42
C ARG A 96 -2.33 -16.25 -3.15
N ASN A 97 -3.35 -15.50 -2.71
CA ASN A 97 -4.65 -16.05 -2.36
C ASN A 97 -5.80 -15.47 -3.21
N ILE A 98 -5.47 -14.65 -4.21
CA ILE A 98 -6.46 -14.22 -5.19
C ILE A 98 -6.48 -15.33 -6.22
N PRO A 99 -7.62 -16.04 -6.41
CA PRO A 99 -7.74 -16.95 -7.54
C PRO A 99 -7.32 -16.16 -8.79
N SER A 100 -6.30 -16.65 -9.49
CA SER A 100 -6.00 -16.16 -10.84
C SER A 100 -7.31 -16.14 -11.61
N CYS A 101 -7.52 -15.09 -12.41
CA CYS A 101 -8.63 -14.95 -13.34
C CYS A 101 -9.32 -16.29 -13.70
N LEU A 102 -10.66 -16.32 -13.62
CA LEU A 102 -11.54 -17.42 -14.04
C LEU A 102 -11.92 -18.47 -12.97
N ASP A 103 -12.65 -18.05 -11.94
CA ASP A 103 -13.81 -18.84 -11.53
C ASP A 103 -15.04 -17.92 -11.41
N GLU A 104 -15.46 -17.39 -12.56
CA GLU A 104 -16.72 -16.64 -12.70
C GLU A 104 -17.95 -17.50 -12.39
N GLN A 105 -17.79 -18.81 -12.14
CA GLN A 105 -18.91 -19.70 -11.87
C GLN A 105 -19.36 -19.66 -10.41
N ASN A 106 -18.59 -19.07 -9.48
CA ASN A 106 -19.10 -18.73 -8.14
C ASN A 106 -18.40 -17.54 -7.45
N PRO A 107 -18.62 -16.30 -7.92
CA PRO A 107 -18.08 -15.06 -7.34
C PRO A 107 -18.57 -14.75 -5.91
N TYR A 108 -19.36 -15.62 -5.29
CA TYR A 108 -19.98 -15.42 -3.97
C TYR A 108 -19.43 -16.33 -2.88
N THR A 109 -18.34 -17.06 -3.12
CA THR A 109 -17.67 -17.75 -2.01
C THR A 109 -17.08 -16.71 -1.06
N GLN A 110 -17.43 -16.79 0.23
CA GLN A 110 -16.94 -15.91 1.30
C GLN A 110 -15.41 -15.75 1.29
N VAL A 111 -14.69 -16.78 0.82
CA VAL A 111 -13.23 -16.77 0.66
C VAL A 111 -12.79 -15.75 -0.40
N TYR A 112 -13.42 -15.72 -1.58
CA TYR A 112 -13.11 -14.76 -2.63
C TYR A 112 -13.34 -13.32 -2.16
N LEU A 113 -14.50 -13.04 -1.58
CA LEU A 113 -14.84 -11.71 -1.06
C LEU A 113 -13.84 -11.24 0.00
N LYS A 114 -13.46 -12.13 0.92
CA LYS A 114 -12.45 -11.84 1.94
C LYS A 114 -11.08 -11.55 1.32
N ASN A 115 -10.66 -12.31 0.31
CA ASN A 115 -9.37 -12.10 -0.35
C ASN A 115 -9.35 -10.80 -1.16
N LYS A 116 -10.46 -10.47 -1.83
CA LYS A 116 -10.63 -9.19 -2.51
C LYS A 116 -10.60 -8.01 -1.55
N GLN A 117 -11.31 -8.08 -0.43
CA GLN A 117 -11.25 -7.05 0.62
C GLN A 117 -9.84 -6.87 1.16
N MET A 118 -9.11 -7.97 1.38
CA MET A 118 -7.72 -7.91 1.83
C MET A 118 -6.80 -7.26 0.80
N TYR A 119 -7.01 -7.56 -0.49
CA TYR A 119 -6.28 -6.92 -1.58
C TYR A 119 -6.52 -5.40 -1.59
N GLU A 120 -7.79 -4.98 -1.63
CA GLU A 120 -8.18 -3.57 -1.62
C GLU A 120 -7.62 -2.85 -0.37
N TYR A 121 -7.68 -3.49 0.79
CA TYR A 121 -7.12 -2.97 2.02
C TYR A 121 -5.60 -2.71 1.93
N LYS A 122 -4.85 -3.67 1.38
CA LYS A 122 -3.40 -3.53 1.18
C LYS A 122 -3.07 -2.45 0.15
N ILE A 123 -3.80 -2.40 -0.98
CA ILE A 123 -3.64 -1.35 -1.99
C ILE A 123 -3.86 0.03 -1.36
N ASN A 124 -4.94 0.20 -0.59
CA ASN A 124 -5.24 1.46 0.10
C ASN A 124 -4.08 1.91 1.01
N ILE A 125 -3.46 0.97 1.74
CA ILE A 125 -2.27 1.28 2.55
C ILE A 125 -1.11 1.71 1.66
N VAL A 126 -0.79 0.94 0.62
CA VAL A 126 0.31 1.27 -0.31
C VAL A 126 0.12 2.68 -0.87
N SER A 127 -1.03 2.95 -1.49
CA SER A 127 -1.36 4.24 -2.09
C SER A 127 -1.29 5.39 -1.08
N GLY A 128 -1.82 5.19 0.13
CA GLY A 128 -1.80 6.21 1.19
C GLY A 128 -0.41 6.52 1.75
N VAL A 129 0.48 5.52 1.80
CA VAL A 129 1.88 5.71 2.20
C VAL A 129 2.62 6.58 1.18
N ILE A 130 2.47 6.28 -0.12
CA ILE A 130 3.21 6.95 -1.20
C ILE A 130 2.55 8.24 -1.70
N TYR A 131 1.33 8.56 -1.27
CA TYR A 131 0.51 9.66 -1.80
C TYR A 131 1.25 11.01 -1.84
N THR A 132 2.05 11.31 -0.81
CA THR A 132 2.76 12.59 -0.67
C THR A 132 4.19 12.54 -1.20
N TRP A 133 4.65 11.42 -1.76
CA TRP A 133 6.02 11.28 -2.25
C TRP A 133 6.22 12.00 -3.58
N ASN A 134 7.46 12.35 -3.89
CA ASN A 134 7.81 12.83 -5.22
C ASN A 134 7.66 11.72 -6.26
N THR A 135 7.47 12.09 -7.52
CA THR A 135 7.17 11.15 -8.62
C THR A 135 8.29 10.12 -8.84
N LEU A 136 9.56 10.52 -8.72
CA LEU A 136 10.71 9.64 -8.88
C LEU A 136 10.71 8.52 -7.84
N PHE A 137 10.40 8.87 -6.58
CA PHE A 137 10.31 7.90 -5.51
C PHE A 137 9.13 6.95 -5.69
N VAL A 138 7.98 7.46 -6.16
CA VAL A 138 6.83 6.61 -6.50
C VAL A 138 7.19 5.64 -7.62
N ALA A 139 7.80 6.12 -8.71
CA ALA A 139 8.20 5.31 -9.86
C ALA A 139 9.17 4.18 -9.47
N GLU A 140 10.25 4.50 -8.76
CA GLU A 140 11.20 3.48 -8.27
C GLU A 140 10.54 2.51 -7.29
N PHE A 141 9.67 2.99 -6.41
CA PHE A 141 8.95 2.14 -5.46
C PHE A 141 8.07 1.11 -6.15
N ILE A 142 7.15 1.54 -7.04
CA ILE A 142 6.20 0.63 -7.68
C ILE A 142 6.90 -0.42 -8.56
N LEU A 143 7.96 -0.02 -9.27
CA LEU A 143 8.78 -0.94 -10.07
C LEU A 143 9.44 -1.99 -9.19
N ALA A 144 10.02 -1.56 -8.08
CA ALA A 144 10.72 -2.46 -7.18
C ALA A 144 9.76 -3.43 -6.48
N THR A 145 8.58 -2.98 -6.04
CA THR A 145 7.59 -3.82 -5.34
C THR A 145 6.86 -4.78 -6.27
N SER A 146 6.82 -4.51 -7.58
CA SER A 146 6.17 -5.37 -8.59
C SER A 146 7.11 -6.30 -9.36
N VAL A 147 8.38 -6.41 -8.94
CA VAL A 147 9.41 -7.16 -9.71
C VAL A 147 9.03 -8.63 -9.95
N ASN A 148 8.29 -9.24 -9.04
CA ASN A 148 7.88 -10.65 -9.12
C ASN A 148 6.46 -10.83 -9.71
N PHE A 149 5.82 -9.75 -10.16
CA PHE A 149 4.49 -9.82 -10.74
C PHE A 149 4.58 -10.12 -12.23
N ASN A 150 3.66 -10.95 -12.73
CA ASN A 150 3.43 -11.07 -14.16
C ASN A 150 2.81 -9.79 -14.74
N GLU A 151 2.69 -9.72 -16.05
CA GLU A 151 2.26 -8.54 -16.81
C GLU A 151 0.85 -8.09 -16.41
N GLU A 152 -0.07 -9.04 -16.18
CA GLU A 152 -1.44 -8.74 -15.72
C GLU A 152 -1.47 -8.17 -14.30
N GLN A 153 -0.80 -8.87 -13.37
CA GLN A 153 -0.70 -8.45 -11.97
C GLN A 153 -0.01 -7.11 -11.84
N ARG A 154 1.01 -6.85 -12.66
CA ARG A 154 1.75 -5.58 -12.66
C ARG A 154 0.87 -4.44 -13.16
N ALA A 155 0.17 -4.63 -14.27
CA ALA A 155 -0.75 -3.63 -14.81
C ALA A 155 -1.89 -3.34 -13.81
N GLU A 156 -2.45 -4.37 -13.18
CA GLU A 156 -3.48 -4.22 -12.14
C GLU A 156 -2.96 -3.48 -10.91
N TYR A 157 -1.80 -3.89 -10.40
CA TYR A 157 -1.17 -3.25 -9.25
C TYR A 157 -0.89 -1.76 -9.52
N PHE A 158 -0.31 -1.42 -10.68
CA PHE A 158 -0.03 -0.04 -11.02
C PHE A 158 -1.31 0.79 -11.18
N PHE A 159 -2.32 0.25 -11.85
CA PHE A 159 -3.60 0.93 -11.98
C PHE A 159 -4.20 1.25 -10.61
N ASN A 160 -4.37 0.24 -9.76
CA ASN A 160 -5.00 0.37 -8.45
C ASN A 160 -4.18 1.23 -7.46
N VAL A 161 -2.83 1.20 -7.55
CA VAL A 161 -1.98 2.04 -6.71
C VAL A 161 -1.96 3.50 -7.19
N LEU A 162 -2.00 3.72 -8.50
CA LEU A 162 -1.78 5.04 -9.08
C LEU A 162 -3.08 5.83 -9.37
N GLU A 163 -4.24 5.18 -9.40
CA GLU A 163 -5.54 5.84 -9.68
C GLU A 163 -5.89 6.97 -8.70
N VAL A 164 -5.30 6.95 -7.50
CA VAL A 164 -5.52 8.00 -6.48
C VAL A 164 -4.85 9.34 -6.81
N PHE A 165 -3.91 9.35 -7.76
CA PHE A 165 -3.16 10.55 -8.12
C PHE A 165 -3.92 11.39 -9.16
N ASN A 166 -3.72 12.70 -9.10
CA ASN A 166 -4.24 13.59 -10.14
C ASN A 166 -3.53 13.34 -11.49
N ARG A 167 -4.17 13.80 -12.58
CA ARG A 167 -3.70 13.60 -13.97
C ARG A 167 -2.24 14.01 -14.18
N GLN A 168 -1.83 15.15 -13.62
CA GLN A 168 -0.47 15.66 -13.76
C GLN A 168 0.56 14.74 -13.11
N LYS A 169 0.39 14.44 -11.82
CA LYS A 169 1.32 13.57 -11.07
C LYS A 169 1.35 12.16 -11.65
N LEU A 170 0.20 11.64 -12.06
CA LEU A 170 0.10 10.36 -12.76
C LEU A 170 0.93 10.37 -14.05
N SER A 171 0.81 11.40 -14.88
CA SER A 171 1.57 11.51 -16.14
C SER A 171 3.09 11.52 -15.91
N GLU A 172 3.55 12.25 -14.90
CA GLU A 172 4.98 12.32 -14.54
C GLU A 172 5.52 10.98 -14.04
N ILE A 173 4.74 10.24 -13.24
CA ILE A 173 5.10 8.89 -12.78
C ILE A 173 5.19 7.94 -13.97
N LEU A 174 4.18 7.97 -14.86
CA LEU A 174 4.12 7.07 -16.02
C LEU A 174 5.27 7.30 -16.99
N LEU A 175 5.67 8.56 -17.22
CA LEU A 175 6.87 8.91 -18.01
C LEU A 175 8.14 8.28 -17.46
N GLN A 176 8.31 8.31 -16.13
CA GLN A 176 9.52 7.80 -15.48
C GLN A 176 9.64 6.28 -15.56
N ILE A 177 8.52 5.57 -15.54
CA ILE A 177 8.51 4.10 -15.61
C ILE A 177 8.44 3.58 -17.04
N GLU A 178 7.96 4.37 -18.01
CA GLU A 178 7.64 3.92 -19.37
C GLU A 178 8.78 3.14 -20.05
N SER A 179 10.02 3.61 -19.95
CA SER A 179 11.18 2.94 -20.55
C SER A 179 11.51 1.58 -19.91
N LYS A 180 11.01 1.33 -18.70
CA LYS A 180 11.26 0.13 -17.90
C LYS A 180 10.12 -0.89 -17.96
N LEU A 181 9.03 -0.59 -18.68
CA LEU A 181 7.90 -1.50 -18.85
C LEU A 181 7.96 -2.27 -20.17
N ASP A 182 7.55 -3.53 -20.12
CA ASP A 182 7.24 -4.33 -21.29
C ASP A 182 5.98 -3.81 -22.00
N ASN A 183 5.89 -4.02 -23.32
CA ASN A 183 4.80 -3.49 -24.13
C ASN A 183 3.43 -4.03 -23.73
N GLU A 184 3.36 -5.27 -23.21
CA GLU A 184 2.08 -5.85 -22.78
C GLU A 184 1.53 -5.13 -21.55
N THR A 185 2.37 -4.86 -20.55
CA THR A 185 1.99 -4.07 -19.38
C THR A 185 1.56 -2.65 -19.79
N LYS A 186 2.24 -2.02 -20.76
CA LYS A 186 1.86 -0.70 -21.28
C LYS A 186 0.48 -0.71 -21.91
N ASP A 187 0.21 -1.65 -22.82
CA ASP A 187 -1.06 -1.76 -23.51
C ASP A 187 -2.22 -1.93 -22.53
N LYS A 188 -2.04 -2.76 -21.48
CA LYS A 188 -3.02 -2.96 -20.41
C LYS A 188 -3.23 -1.72 -19.56
N LEU A 189 -2.17 -0.96 -19.25
CA LEU A 189 -2.29 0.30 -18.50
C LEU A 189 -3.03 1.36 -19.29
N ILE A 190 -2.68 1.52 -20.58
CA ILE A 190 -3.40 2.40 -21.49
C ILE A 190 -4.88 2.02 -21.47
N GLU A 191 -5.20 0.75 -21.75
CA GLU A 191 -6.59 0.28 -21.75
C GLU A 191 -7.34 0.61 -20.44
N ARG A 192 -6.72 0.37 -19.28
CA ARG A 192 -7.37 0.59 -17.97
C ARG A 192 -7.61 2.06 -17.67
N PHE A 193 -6.63 2.92 -17.91
CA PHE A 193 -6.77 4.36 -17.65
C PHE A 193 -7.52 5.10 -18.75
N THR A 194 -7.59 4.56 -19.98
CA THR A 194 -8.38 5.15 -21.08
C THR A 194 -9.80 4.62 -21.14
N LYS A 195 -10.17 3.52 -20.45
CA LYS A 195 -11.53 2.93 -20.51
C LYS A 195 -12.68 3.85 -20.04
N GLY A 196 -12.43 5.13 -19.77
CA GLY A 196 -13.42 6.21 -19.73
C GLY A 196 -13.63 6.99 -21.05
N GLY A 197 -12.99 6.62 -22.18
CA GLY A 197 -13.09 7.30 -23.47
C GLY A 197 -12.54 6.47 -24.64
N GLU A 198 -13.17 6.62 -25.81
CA GLU A 198 -13.02 5.88 -27.08
C GLU A 198 -11.62 5.32 -27.43
N LYS A 199 -11.61 4.14 -28.08
CA LYS A 199 -10.42 3.46 -28.62
C LYS A 199 -9.54 4.41 -29.44
N ARG A 200 -8.41 4.82 -28.87
CA ARG A 200 -7.40 5.65 -29.56
C ARG A 200 -6.41 4.81 -30.35
N LYS A 201 -5.94 5.38 -31.47
CA LYS A 201 -4.89 4.79 -32.31
C LYS A 201 -3.58 4.72 -31.55
N ARG A 202 -2.86 3.60 -31.73
CA ARG A 202 -1.54 3.31 -31.17
C ARG A 202 -0.56 4.47 -31.42
N THR A 203 -0.18 5.15 -30.35
CA THR A 203 1.01 5.99 -30.26
C THR A 203 2.06 5.22 -29.46
N GLY A 204 3.35 5.36 -29.81
CA GLY A 204 4.43 4.65 -29.14
C GLY A 204 4.64 5.05 -27.67
N SER A 205 3.95 6.10 -27.21
CA SER A 205 3.97 6.57 -25.83
C SER A 205 2.64 6.34 -25.10
N ILE A 206 2.74 5.92 -23.84
CA ILE A 206 1.65 5.81 -22.87
C ILE A 206 0.94 7.15 -22.70
N LEU A 207 1.71 8.25 -22.61
CA LEU A 207 1.16 9.59 -22.43
C LEU A 207 0.33 10.04 -23.62
N ASP A 208 0.83 9.82 -24.83
CA ASP A 208 0.14 10.22 -26.05
C ASP A 208 -1.21 9.50 -26.16
N ALA A 209 -1.28 8.24 -25.72
CA ALA A 209 -2.52 7.48 -25.71
C ALA A 209 -3.49 7.97 -24.62
N MET A 210 -2.99 8.32 -23.44
CA MET A 210 -3.80 8.68 -22.27
C MET A 210 -4.27 10.14 -22.24
N PHE A 211 -3.46 11.07 -22.72
CA PHE A 211 -3.63 12.50 -22.45
C PHE A 211 -3.86 13.37 -23.68
N THR A 212 -4.06 12.77 -24.84
CA THR A 212 -4.64 13.48 -25.99
C THR A 212 -6.05 13.99 -25.60
N HIS A 213 -6.31 15.28 -25.79
CA HIS A 213 -7.52 16.02 -25.35
C HIS A 213 -7.66 16.31 -23.84
#